data_AF-A0A563ETJ4-F1
#
_entry.id   AF-A0A563ETJ4-F1
#
_cell.length_a   1.000
_cell.length_b   1.000
_cell.length_c   1.000
_cell.angle_alpha   90.00
_cell.angle_beta   90.00
_cell.angle_gamma   90.00
#
_symmetry.space_group_name_H-M   'P 1'
#
loop_
_entity.id
_entity.type
_entity.pdbx_description
1 polymer ?
#
loop_
_entity_poly.entity_id
_entity_poly.type
_entity_poly.pdbx_seq_one_letter_code
_entity_poly.pdbx_strand_id
1 'polypeptide(L)'
;MVEIACDESGSEGTKLVGGVTDVFAHAGVGLSVAAAAECVQEIRDWIRSPAVEYKANHLLRSKNRAVLEWFLGPTSPVFGHAHVHLVDKALFLASRGVSDPLYPAILRAVELWPGQVSIVHDQYRSLTDDRISQLKSLSPRLADLTLVDSRSDARVQLADFLAGVARRIASDFLNGRGDEELIALLKPYVDRSSVWDPIGFAQLIHPIGAPR
;
A
#
# COMPACT_ATOMS: atom_id res chain seq x y z
N MET A 1 20.49 3.85 -6.07
CA MET A 1 19.81 3.46 -4.82
C MET A 1 18.50 4.21 -4.78
N VAL A 2 17.39 3.52 -4.53
CA VAL A 2 16.05 4.09 -4.42
C VAL A 2 15.62 3.99 -2.96
N GLU A 3 15.09 5.06 -2.40
CA GLU A 3 14.47 5.04 -1.08
C GLU A 3 12.95 5.11 -1.23
N ILE A 4 12.24 4.21 -0.56
CA ILE A 4 10.78 4.14 -0.60
C ILE A 4 10.23 4.15 0.81
N ALA A 5 9.07 4.78 1.00
CA ALA A 5 8.32 4.71 2.23
C ALA A 5 7.18 3.72 2.11
N CYS A 6 6.98 2.88 3.12
CA CYS A 6 5.98 1.83 3.10
C CYS A 6 5.10 1.85 4.35
N ASP A 7 3.88 1.36 4.17
CA ASP A 7 2.96 1.03 5.25
C ASP A 7 2.03 -0.10 4.80
N GLU A 8 1.41 -0.77 5.76
CA GLU A 8 0.46 -1.85 5.51
C GLU A 8 -0.92 -1.60 6.14
N SER A 9 -1.93 -2.24 5.56
CA SER A 9 -3.29 -2.21 6.11
C SER A 9 -3.89 -3.61 6.11
N GLY A 10 -4.71 -3.89 7.12
CA GLY A 10 -5.37 -5.18 7.27
C GLY A 10 -4.42 -6.28 7.75
N SER A 11 -3.28 -5.92 8.33
CA SER A 11 -2.40 -6.91 8.95
C SER A 11 -2.91 -7.29 10.35
N GLU A 12 -3.05 -8.58 10.61
CA GLU A 12 -3.45 -9.14 11.90
C GLU A 12 -2.42 -10.20 12.36
N GLY A 13 -1.16 -9.98 11.97
CA GLY A 13 -0.06 -10.94 12.13
C GLY A 13 -0.35 -12.23 11.34
N THR A 14 -0.24 -13.37 12.00
CA THR A 14 -0.55 -14.69 11.40
C THR A 14 -2.05 -15.03 11.41
N LYS A 15 -2.90 -14.16 11.96
CA LYS A 15 -4.34 -14.39 12.01
C LYS A 15 -4.98 -14.12 10.65
N LEU A 16 -5.01 -15.16 9.81
CA LEU A 16 -5.56 -15.10 8.45
C LEU A 16 -7.03 -15.57 8.36
N VAL A 17 -7.56 -16.26 9.38
CA VAL A 17 -8.97 -16.70 9.48
C VAL A 17 -9.64 -16.09 10.70
N GLY A 18 -10.90 -15.68 10.58
CA GLY A 18 -11.66 -15.05 11.66
C GLY A 18 -11.06 -13.71 12.13
N GLY A 19 -10.23 -13.09 11.29
CA GLY A 19 -9.80 -11.71 11.40
C GLY A 19 -10.91 -10.74 11.00
N VAL A 20 -10.70 -9.45 11.28
CA VAL A 20 -11.66 -8.38 10.96
C VAL A 20 -11.59 -8.01 9.48
N THR A 21 -10.50 -8.36 8.79
CA THR A 21 -10.23 -7.91 7.42
C THR A 21 -9.94 -9.07 6.47
N ASP A 22 -10.63 -9.08 5.33
CA ASP A 22 -10.49 -10.11 4.28
C ASP A 22 -9.26 -9.90 3.38
N VAL A 23 -8.78 -8.65 3.33
CA VAL A 23 -7.70 -8.21 2.45
C VAL A 23 -6.57 -7.60 3.28
N PHE A 24 -5.35 -7.97 2.93
CA PHE A 24 -4.13 -7.27 3.32
C PHE A 24 -3.64 -6.41 2.15
N ALA A 25 -3.13 -5.21 2.45
CA ALA A 25 -2.51 -4.31 1.48
C ALA A 25 -1.17 -3.82 2.03
N HIS A 26 -0.15 -3.77 1.17
CA HIS A 26 1.12 -3.12 1.46
C HIS A 26 1.39 -2.09 0.38
N ALA A 27 1.56 -0.84 0.76
CA ALA A 27 1.81 0.26 -0.16
C ALA A 27 3.27 0.73 -0.05
N GLY A 28 3.86 1.11 -1.17
CA GLY A 28 5.18 1.73 -1.23
C GLY A 28 5.12 3.03 -2.05
N VAL A 29 5.76 4.08 -1.56
CA VAL A 29 5.80 5.43 -2.15
C VAL A 29 7.24 5.87 -2.34
N GLY A 30 7.63 6.17 -3.58
CA GLY A 30 8.97 6.63 -3.96
C GLY A 30 9.04 8.13 -4.24
N LEU A 31 8.40 8.94 -3.38
CA LEU A 31 8.48 10.41 -3.43
C LEU A 31 9.59 10.94 -2.53
N SER A 32 10.05 12.15 -2.81
CA SER A 32 10.86 12.90 -1.84
C SER A 32 10.00 13.30 -0.63
N VAL A 33 10.64 13.52 0.53
CA VAL A 33 9.95 13.96 1.75
C VAL A 33 9.18 15.28 1.51
N ALA A 34 9.78 16.22 0.76
CA ALA A 34 9.16 17.50 0.45
C ALA A 34 7.91 17.34 -0.43
N ALA A 35 8.00 16.58 -1.53
CA ALA A 35 6.86 16.34 -2.42
C ALA A 35 5.73 15.58 -1.70
N ALA A 36 6.09 14.64 -0.82
CA ALA A 36 5.10 13.94 0.00
C ALA A 36 4.41 14.88 1.00
N ALA A 37 5.16 15.79 1.64
CA ALA A 37 4.60 16.78 2.56
C ALA A 37 3.63 17.74 1.85
N GLU A 38 3.98 18.21 0.65
CA GLU A 38 3.08 19.03 -0.19
C GLU A 38 1.79 18.28 -0.54
N CYS A 39 1.90 17.02 -0.97
CA CYS A 39 0.74 16.18 -1.27
C CYS A 39 -0.15 15.96 -0.03
N VAL A 40 0.44 15.70 1.14
CA VAL A 40 -0.31 15.59 2.41
C VAL A 40 -1.00 16.90 2.75
N GLN A 41 -0.33 18.04 2.56
CA GLN A 41 -0.92 19.35 2.83
C GLN A 41 -2.11 19.62 1.91
N GLU A 42 -2.02 19.29 0.63
CA GLU A 42 -3.15 19.42 -0.31
C GLU A 42 -4.36 18.58 0.13
N ILE A 43 -4.14 17.32 0.56
CA ILE A 43 -5.21 16.49 1.14
C ILE A 43 -5.87 17.18 2.34
N ARG A 44 -5.05 17.77 3.23
CA ARG A 44 -5.55 18.46 4.43
C ARG A 44 -6.35 19.71 4.08
N ASP A 45 -5.91 20.48 3.09
CA ASP A 45 -6.57 21.72 2.64
C ASP A 45 -7.94 21.45 1.99
N TRP A 46 -8.08 20.31 1.34
CA TRP A 46 -9.35 19.84 0.81
C TRP A 46 -10.30 19.33 1.90
N ILE A 47 -9.82 18.48 2.80
CA ILE A 47 -10.67 17.84 3.82
C ILE A 47 -11.07 18.82 4.94
N ARG A 48 -10.20 19.78 5.27
CA ARG A 48 -10.40 20.82 6.31
C ARG A 48 -10.89 20.25 7.65
N SER A 49 -10.36 19.10 8.05
CA SER A 49 -10.69 18.46 9.32
C SER A 49 -9.80 19.00 10.45
N PRO A 50 -10.34 19.20 11.67
CA PRO A 50 -9.54 19.57 12.84
C PRO A 50 -8.71 18.41 13.40
N ALA A 51 -8.73 17.24 12.75
CA ALA A 51 -7.99 16.07 13.20
C ALA A 51 -6.47 16.33 13.18
N VAL A 52 -5.81 16.00 14.30
CA VAL A 52 -4.35 16.06 14.41
C VAL A 52 -3.70 14.96 13.56
N GLU A 53 -4.33 13.79 13.54
CA GLU A 53 -3.91 12.63 12.74
C GLU A 53 -4.92 12.34 11.63
N TYR A 54 -4.43 12.31 10.39
CA TYR A 54 -5.19 11.86 9.25
C TYR A 54 -4.79 10.42 8.98
N LYS A 55 -5.81 9.58 8.81
CA LYS A 55 -5.75 8.16 8.41
C LYS A 55 -6.62 7.95 7.17
N ALA A 56 -6.43 6.84 6.45
CA ALA A 56 -7.21 6.49 5.24
C ALA A 56 -8.74 6.64 5.40
N ASN A 57 -9.28 6.34 6.60
CA ASN A 57 -10.71 6.50 6.89
C ASN A 57 -11.24 7.94 6.73
N HIS A 58 -10.37 8.96 6.76
CA HIS A 58 -10.76 10.33 6.45
C HIS A 58 -10.98 10.52 4.95
N LEU A 59 -10.08 10.00 4.11
CA LEU A 59 -10.22 10.02 2.64
C LEU A 59 -11.44 9.23 2.17
N LEU A 60 -11.72 8.09 2.82
CA LEU A 60 -12.81 7.18 2.46
C LEU A 60 -14.22 7.70 2.81
N ARG A 61 -14.36 8.86 3.46
CA ARG A 61 -15.70 9.43 3.75
C ARG A 61 -16.34 9.91 2.46
N SER A 62 -17.64 9.64 2.27
CA SER A 62 -18.39 10.05 1.06
C SER A 62 -18.26 11.54 0.72
N LYS A 63 -18.28 12.42 1.73
CA LYS A 63 -18.08 13.88 1.54
C LYS A 63 -16.70 14.27 0.99
N ASN A 64 -15.72 13.38 1.07
CA ASN A 64 -14.34 13.58 0.63
C ASN A 64 -14.06 12.84 -0.69
N ARG A 65 -15.09 12.42 -1.42
CA ARG A 65 -14.94 11.69 -2.69
C ARG A 65 -14.00 12.39 -3.68
N ALA A 66 -14.16 13.70 -3.86
CA ALA A 66 -13.36 14.45 -4.82
C ALA A 66 -11.86 14.45 -4.49
N VAL A 67 -11.47 14.52 -3.21
CA VAL A 67 -10.05 14.42 -2.82
C VAL A 67 -9.53 12.98 -2.96
N LEU A 68 -10.37 11.98 -2.73
CA LEU A 68 -10.01 10.57 -2.95
C LEU A 68 -9.77 10.28 -4.44
N GLU A 69 -10.64 10.76 -5.32
CA GLU A 69 -10.48 10.67 -6.77
C GLU A 69 -9.23 11.40 -7.25
N TRP A 70 -9.00 12.63 -6.76
CA TRP A 70 -7.77 13.36 -7.05
C TRP A 70 -6.53 12.57 -6.59
N PHE A 71 -6.54 12.06 -5.36
CA PHE A 71 -5.40 11.35 -4.76
C PHE A 71 -4.97 10.11 -5.56
N LEU A 72 -5.94 9.34 -6.08
CA LEU A 72 -5.70 8.19 -6.96
C LEU A 72 -5.59 8.58 -8.45
N GLY A 73 -5.91 9.82 -8.78
CA GLY A 73 -5.98 10.33 -10.14
C GLY A 73 -4.60 10.63 -10.74
N PRO A 74 -4.52 10.75 -12.07
CA PRO A 74 -3.26 10.98 -12.79
C PRO A 74 -2.58 12.31 -12.48
N THR A 75 -3.30 13.25 -11.85
CA THR A 75 -2.77 14.56 -11.45
C THR A 75 -2.15 14.57 -10.05
N SER A 76 -2.33 13.50 -9.28
CA SER A 76 -1.75 13.40 -7.93
C SER A 76 -0.25 13.10 -7.99
N PRO A 77 0.56 13.68 -7.08
CA PRO A 77 1.99 13.39 -6.99
C PRO A 77 2.32 11.90 -6.82
N VAL A 78 1.43 11.10 -6.21
CA VAL A 78 1.68 9.66 -6.02
C VAL A 78 1.48 8.84 -7.29
N PHE A 79 0.81 9.38 -8.32
CA PHE A 79 0.60 8.67 -9.57
C PHE A 79 1.95 8.40 -10.26
N GLY A 80 2.19 7.14 -10.63
CA GLY A 80 3.46 6.68 -11.21
C GLY A 80 4.63 6.59 -10.23
N HIS A 81 4.45 7.00 -8.97
CA HIS A 81 5.48 7.00 -7.93
C HIS A 81 5.10 6.13 -6.73
N ALA A 82 4.00 5.37 -6.82
CA ALA A 82 3.54 4.50 -5.76
C ALA A 82 3.01 3.18 -6.30
N HIS A 83 3.11 2.14 -5.48
CA HIS A 83 2.64 0.79 -5.78
C HIS A 83 1.89 0.20 -4.58
N VAL A 84 0.95 -0.70 -4.86
CA VAL A 84 0.22 -1.47 -3.85
C VAL A 84 0.30 -2.94 -4.17
N HIS A 85 0.71 -3.75 -3.21
CA HIS A 85 0.55 -5.20 -3.25
C HIS A 85 -0.68 -5.60 -2.43
N LEU A 86 -1.66 -6.23 -3.08
CA LEU A 86 -2.89 -6.70 -2.45
C LEU A 86 -2.85 -8.21 -2.24
N VAL A 87 -3.42 -8.67 -1.13
CA VAL A 87 -3.52 -10.09 -0.79
C VAL A 87 -4.93 -10.39 -0.27
N ASP A 88 -5.66 -11.21 -1.00
CA ASP A 88 -6.83 -11.93 -0.47
C ASP A 88 -6.33 -12.96 0.55
N LYS A 89 -6.72 -12.81 1.81
CA LYS A 89 -6.20 -13.65 2.89
C LYS A 89 -6.70 -15.09 2.83
N ALA A 90 -7.90 -15.33 2.31
CA ALA A 90 -8.44 -16.68 2.15
C ALA A 90 -7.62 -17.46 1.11
N LEU A 91 -7.31 -16.81 -0.01
CA LEU A 91 -6.46 -17.40 -1.06
C LEU A 91 -5.00 -17.55 -0.61
N PHE A 92 -4.48 -16.57 0.12
CA PHE A 92 -3.12 -16.65 0.67
C PHE A 92 -2.95 -17.81 1.63
N LEU A 93 -3.91 -18.01 2.53
CA LEU A 93 -3.91 -19.15 3.43
C LEU A 93 -3.97 -20.49 2.68
N ALA A 94 -4.82 -20.59 1.66
CA ALA A 94 -4.96 -21.81 0.87
C ALA A 94 -3.70 -22.16 0.07
N SER A 95 -2.93 -21.15 -0.38
CA SER A 95 -1.78 -21.34 -1.27
C SER A 95 -0.42 -21.34 -0.56
N ARG A 96 -0.28 -20.62 0.56
CA ARG A 96 1.02 -20.37 1.23
C ARG A 96 1.03 -20.69 2.72
N GLY A 97 -0.08 -21.17 3.27
CA GLY A 97 -0.19 -21.54 4.69
C GLY A 97 -0.25 -20.34 5.63
N VAL A 98 -0.10 -20.60 6.94
CA VAL A 98 -0.22 -19.59 7.99
C VAL A 98 1.11 -18.84 8.14
N SER A 99 1.24 -17.69 7.50
CA SER A 99 2.39 -16.77 7.68
C SER A 99 1.93 -15.32 7.66
N ASP A 100 2.74 -14.45 8.25
CA ASP A 100 2.50 -13.01 8.26
C ASP A 100 2.68 -12.46 6.82
N PRO A 101 1.63 -11.90 6.19
CA PRO A 101 1.69 -11.47 4.79
C PRO A 101 2.62 -10.27 4.57
N LEU A 102 3.04 -9.58 5.63
CA LEU A 102 3.97 -8.46 5.51
C LEU A 102 5.34 -8.88 4.97
N TYR A 103 5.84 -10.04 5.37
CA TYR A 103 7.17 -10.53 4.98
C TYR A 103 7.32 -10.68 3.46
N PRO A 104 6.46 -11.46 2.77
CA PRO A 104 6.52 -11.54 1.32
C PRO A 104 6.20 -10.20 0.65
N ALA A 105 5.38 -9.34 1.26
CA ALA A 105 5.08 -8.02 0.70
C ALA A 105 6.28 -7.06 0.73
N ILE A 106 7.11 -7.10 1.78
CA ILE A 106 8.36 -6.32 1.83
C ILE A 106 9.33 -6.80 0.76
N LEU A 107 9.52 -8.12 0.63
CA LEU A 107 10.37 -8.68 -0.43
C LEU A 107 9.86 -8.25 -1.82
N ARG A 108 8.54 -8.27 -2.01
CA ARG A 108 7.92 -7.82 -3.25
C ARG A 108 8.14 -6.34 -3.52
N ALA A 109 8.09 -5.48 -2.51
CA ALA A 109 8.40 -4.06 -2.66
C ALA A 109 9.85 -3.84 -3.17
N VAL A 110 10.81 -4.63 -2.66
CA VAL A 110 12.20 -4.58 -3.15
C VAL A 110 12.33 -5.04 -4.60
N GLU A 111 11.51 -5.99 -5.04
CA GLU A 111 11.49 -6.45 -6.44
C GLU A 111 10.90 -5.42 -7.39
N LEU A 112 9.85 -4.70 -6.98
CA LEU A 112 9.11 -3.75 -7.79
C LEU A 112 9.94 -2.52 -8.18
N TRP A 113 10.76 -2.03 -7.26
CA TRP A 113 11.60 -0.85 -7.50
C TRP A 113 12.94 -1.25 -8.11
N PRO A 114 13.51 -0.49 -9.07
CA PRO A 114 14.77 -0.86 -9.72
C PRO A 114 15.99 -0.59 -8.84
N GLY A 115 17.07 -1.35 -9.07
CA GLY A 115 18.35 -1.17 -8.38
C GLY A 115 18.32 -1.61 -6.91
N GLN A 116 19.22 -1.03 -6.11
CA GLN A 116 19.28 -1.26 -4.66
C GLN A 116 18.24 -0.37 -3.95
N VAL A 117 17.52 -0.93 -2.97
CA VAL A 117 16.35 -0.30 -2.32
C VAL A 117 16.60 -0.14 -0.83
N SER A 118 16.32 1.05 -0.30
CA SER A 118 16.18 1.31 1.14
C SER A 118 14.70 1.55 1.46
N ILE A 119 14.21 0.92 2.52
CA ILE A 119 12.81 1.01 2.94
C ILE A 119 12.73 1.81 4.24
N VAL A 120 11.88 2.82 4.25
CA VAL A 120 11.41 3.50 5.46
C VAL A 120 9.99 3.00 5.71
N HIS A 121 9.75 2.29 6.80
CA HIS A 121 8.47 1.62 7.04
C HIS A 121 7.81 2.16 8.32
N ASP A 122 6.48 2.24 8.38
CA ASP A 122 5.80 2.51 9.67
C ASP A 122 6.13 1.39 10.69
N GLN A 123 5.90 1.66 11.96
CA GLN A 123 6.18 0.69 13.02
C GLN A 123 5.31 -0.55 12.87
N TYR A 124 5.97 -1.69 12.68
CA TYR A 124 5.32 -2.99 12.72
C TYR A 124 5.88 -3.86 13.84
N ARG A 125 5.00 -4.28 14.76
CA ARG A 125 5.41 -5.01 15.98
C ARG A 125 6.18 -6.30 15.70
N SER A 126 5.94 -6.91 14.53
CA SER A 126 6.57 -8.17 14.16
C SER A 126 7.89 -7.99 13.40
N LEU A 127 8.31 -6.78 13.02
CA LEU A 127 9.60 -6.52 12.35
C LEU A 127 10.73 -6.29 13.37
N THR A 128 11.23 -7.37 13.96
CA THR A 128 12.42 -7.33 14.83
C THR A 128 13.72 -7.26 14.02
N ASP A 129 14.83 -6.89 14.66
CA ASP A 129 16.15 -6.80 14.02
C ASP A 129 16.58 -8.12 13.35
N ASP A 130 16.30 -9.26 13.98
CA ASP A 130 16.57 -10.60 13.40
C ASP A 130 15.80 -10.84 12.11
N ARG A 131 14.53 -10.41 12.09
CA ARG A 131 13.65 -10.55 10.95
C ARG A 131 14.01 -9.58 9.82
N ILE A 132 14.45 -8.37 10.15
CA ILE A 132 15.04 -7.43 9.20
C ILE A 132 16.32 -8.03 8.58
N SER A 133 17.17 -8.64 9.41
CA SER A 133 18.39 -9.32 8.95
C SER A 133 18.08 -10.49 8.02
N GLN A 134 17.02 -11.25 8.30
CA GLN A 134 16.52 -12.31 7.42
C GLN A 134 15.99 -11.74 6.09
N LEU A 135 15.26 -10.64 6.09
CA LEU A 135 14.81 -9.98 4.85
C LEU A 135 16.00 -9.53 3.99
N LYS A 136 17.04 -8.96 4.62
CA LYS A 136 18.29 -8.55 3.94
C LYS A 136 19.05 -9.76 3.36
N SER A 137 19.04 -10.91 4.02
CA SER A 137 19.69 -12.12 3.49
C SER A 137 18.92 -12.74 2.32
N LEU A 138 17.58 -12.68 2.35
CA LEU A 138 16.72 -13.17 1.28
C LEU A 138 16.73 -12.26 0.05
N SER A 139 16.91 -10.96 0.23
CA SER A 139 16.98 -9.98 -0.86
C SER A 139 18.22 -9.10 -0.72
N PRO A 140 19.34 -9.46 -1.37
CA PRO A 140 20.57 -8.66 -1.37
C PRO A 140 20.39 -7.24 -1.93
N ARG A 141 19.27 -6.97 -2.62
CA ARG A 141 18.91 -5.64 -3.11
C ARG A 141 18.36 -4.72 -2.02
N LEU A 142 17.92 -5.27 -0.88
CA LEU A 142 17.50 -4.49 0.29
C LEU A 142 18.75 -3.95 1.01
N ALA A 143 19.10 -2.70 0.70
CA ALA A 143 20.19 -1.99 1.38
C ALA A 143 19.87 -1.80 2.87
N ASP A 144 18.69 -1.27 3.13
CA ASP A 144 18.27 -0.93 4.47
C ASP A 144 16.76 -1.02 4.66
N LEU A 145 16.35 -1.23 5.92
CA LEU A 145 14.97 -1.19 6.37
C LEU A 145 14.95 -0.53 7.74
N THR A 146 14.43 0.70 7.78
CA THR A 146 14.30 1.51 8.99
C THR A 146 12.83 1.67 9.36
N LEU A 147 12.51 1.49 10.65
CA LEU A 147 11.16 1.71 11.18
C LEU A 147 11.05 3.14 11.73
N VAL A 148 10.01 3.86 11.33
CA VAL A 148 9.74 5.25 11.75
C VAL A 148 8.31 5.40 12.26
N ASP A 149 8.06 6.45 13.04
CA ASP A 149 6.69 6.85 13.38
C ASP A 149 6.05 7.52 12.15
N SER A 150 4.87 7.07 11.71
CA SER A 150 4.15 7.67 10.57
C SER A 150 3.92 9.18 10.67
N ARG A 151 3.95 9.79 11.86
CA ARG A 151 3.85 11.25 12.03
C ARG A 151 5.14 12.00 11.72
N SER A 152 6.26 11.29 11.62
CA SER A 152 7.59 11.87 11.39
C SER A 152 8.02 11.88 9.93
N ASP A 153 7.37 11.09 9.07
CA ASP A 153 7.66 11.03 7.63
C ASP A 153 6.38 11.09 6.79
N ALA A 154 6.19 12.18 6.04
CA ALA A 154 5.02 12.39 5.20
C ALA A 154 4.85 11.30 4.12
N ARG A 155 5.94 10.65 3.69
CA ARG A 155 5.87 9.57 2.70
C ARG A 155 5.22 8.33 3.30
N VAL A 156 5.51 8.02 4.57
CA VAL A 156 4.85 6.93 5.31
C VAL A 156 3.37 7.26 5.51
N GLN A 157 3.02 8.52 5.79
CA GLN A 157 1.62 8.93 5.86
C GLN A 157 0.88 8.75 4.52
N LEU A 158 1.52 9.02 3.38
CA LEU A 158 0.93 8.72 2.07
C LEU A 158 0.81 7.22 1.81
N ALA A 159 1.78 6.42 2.25
CA ALA A 159 1.72 4.97 2.17
C ALA A 159 0.55 4.41 3.00
N ASP A 160 0.32 4.92 4.22
CA ASP A 160 -0.83 4.58 5.07
C ASP A 160 -2.16 4.88 4.37
N PHE A 161 -2.29 6.09 3.81
CA PHE A 161 -3.47 6.47 3.02
C PHE A 161 -3.72 5.49 1.88
N LEU A 162 -2.68 5.21 1.09
CA LEU A 162 -2.81 4.36 -0.07
C LEU A 162 -3.10 2.91 0.32
N ALA A 163 -2.42 2.35 1.32
CA ALA A 163 -2.65 1.00 1.82
C ALA A 163 -4.08 0.84 2.36
N GLY A 164 -4.55 1.78 3.18
CA GLY A 164 -5.89 1.77 3.74
C GLY A 164 -6.99 1.95 2.70
N VAL A 165 -6.81 2.87 1.75
CA VAL A 165 -7.73 3.10 0.63
C VAL A 165 -7.80 1.87 -0.27
N ALA A 166 -6.66 1.35 -0.69
CA ALA A 166 -6.59 0.21 -1.59
C ALA A 166 -7.21 -1.05 -0.96
N ARG A 167 -6.89 -1.32 0.31
CA ARG A 167 -7.52 -2.42 1.07
C ARG A 167 -9.03 -2.28 1.10
N ARG A 168 -9.55 -1.06 1.35
CA ARG A 168 -10.99 -0.84 1.45
C ARG A 168 -11.68 -1.06 0.11
N ILE A 169 -11.15 -0.49 -0.98
CA ILE A 169 -11.67 -0.67 -2.34
C ILE A 169 -11.67 -2.16 -2.70
N ALA A 170 -10.57 -2.86 -2.45
CA ALA A 170 -10.42 -4.28 -2.73
C ALA A 170 -11.40 -5.14 -1.90
N SER A 171 -11.57 -4.82 -0.61
CA SER A 171 -12.53 -5.50 0.26
C SER A 171 -13.98 -5.26 -0.17
N ASP A 172 -14.34 -4.03 -0.56
CA ASP A 172 -15.69 -3.75 -1.06
C ASP A 172 -15.95 -4.45 -2.40
N PHE A 173 -14.94 -4.55 -3.28
CA PHE A 173 -15.04 -5.35 -4.50
C PHE A 173 -15.28 -6.85 -4.21
N LEU A 174 -14.49 -7.49 -3.34
CA LEU A 174 -14.69 -8.91 -2.96
C LEU A 174 -16.09 -9.18 -2.42
N ASN A 175 -16.63 -8.21 -1.70
CA ASN A 175 -17.93 -8.33 -1.06
C ASN A 175 -19.09 -7.85 -1.95
N GLY A 176 -18.87 -7.68 -3.26
CA GLY A 176 -19.93 -7.31 -4.21
C GLY A 176 -20.45 -5.87 -4.08
N ARG A 177 -19.67 -4.98 -3.47
CA ARG A 177 -19.97 -3.55 -3.27
C ARG A 177 -18.93 -2.65 -3.95
N GLY A 178 -18.27 -3.15 -4.99
CA GLY A 178 -17.21 -2.44 -5.70
C GLY A 178 -17.71 -1.13 -6.33
N ASP A 179 -16.89 -0.10 -6.25
CA ASP A 179 -17.08 1.19 -6.92
C ASP A 179 -16.22 1.20 -8.18
N GLU A 180 -16.83 1.11 -9.36
CA GLU A 180 -16.12 0.94 -10.64
C GLU A 180 -15.11 2.05 -10.92
N GLU A 181 -15.42 3.29 -10.54
CA GLU A 181 -14.55 4.43 -10.75
C GLU A 181 -13.33 4.39 -9.83
N LEU A 182 -13.51 4.11 -8.53
CA LEU A 182 -12.37 3.94 -7.63
C LEU A 182 -11.51 2.75 -7.99
N ILE A 183 -12.12 1.66 -8.46
CA ILE A 183 -11.40 0.49 -8.94
C ILE A 183 -10.54 0.86 -10.16
N ALA A 184 -11.09 1.61 -11.11
CA ALA A 184 -10.36 2.07 -12.28
C ALA A 184 -9.20 3.01 -11.90
N LEU A 185 -9.39 3.89 -10.91
CA LEU A 185 -8.35 4.78 -10.40
C LEU A 185 -7.27 4.05 -9.60
N LEU A 186 -7.62 3.00 -8.85
CA LEU A 186 -6.66 2.21 -8.07
C LEU A 186 -5.78 1.31 -8.94
N LYS A 187 -6.31 0.82 -10.06
CA LYS A 187 -5.68 -0.15 -10.95
C LYS A 187 -4.21 0.15 -11.34
N PRO A 188 -3.81 1.39 -11.68
CA PRO A 188 -2.42 1.71 -12.04
C PRO A 188 -1.41 1.47 -10.92
N TYR A 189 -1.85 1.45 -9.66
CA TYR A 189 -1.00 1.25 -8.49
C TYR A 189 -0.81 -0.24 -8.16
N VAL A 190 -1.78 -1.10 -8.53
CA VAL A 190 -1.82 -2.50 -8.09
C VAL A 190 -0.75 -3.33 -8.79
N ASP A 191 0.11 -3.95 -7.99
CA ASP A 191 1.11 -4.91 -8.45
C ASP A 191 0.43 -6.13 -9.09
N ARG A 192 0.94 -6.53 -10.26
CA ARG A 192 0.47 -7.70 -11.00
C ARG A 192 0.65 -9.02 -10.26
N SER A 193 1.58 -9.07 -9.30
CA SER A 193 1.82 -10.25 -8.46
C SER A 193 0.97 -10.25 -7.19
N SER A 194 0.03 -9.31 -7.03
CA SER A 194 -0.98 -9.33 -5.97
C SER A 194 -1.69 -10.69 -5.94
N VAL A 195 -1.89 -11.24 -4.75
CA VAL A 195 -2.50 -12.56 -4.55
C VAL A 195 -4.00 -12.38 -4.54
N TRP A 196 -4.65 -12.73 -5.64
CA TRP A 196 -6.08 -12.51 -5.85
C TRP A 196 -6.71 -13.61 -6.69
N ASP A 197 -8.04 -13.69 -6.71
CA ASP A 197 -8.77 -14.56 -7.63
C ASP A 197 -8.45 -14.16 -9.09
N PRO A 198 -7.83 -15.05 -9.88
CA PRO A 198 -7.47 -14.76 -11.26
C PRO A 198 -8.67 -14.46 -12.16
N ILE A 199 -9.90 -14.84 -11.80
CA ILE A 199 -11.08 -14.65 -12.67
C ILE A 199 -11.69 -13.25 -12.50
N GLY A 200 -11.82 -12.76 -11.27
CA GLY A 200 -12.43 -11.45 -11.00
C GLY A 200 -11.58 -10.24 -11.38
N PHE A 201 -10.25 -10.34 -11.27
CA PHE A 201 -9.33 -9.21 -11.50
C PHE A 201 -8.61 -9.26 -12.85
N ALA A 202 -8.59 -10.39 -13.59
CA ALA A 202 -8.03 -10.40 -14.95
C ALA A 202 -8.74 -9.42 -15.91
N GLN A 203 -10.01 -9.08 -15.65
CA GLN A 203 -10.71 -8.00 -16.34
C GLN A 203 -10.14 -6.61 -16.03
N LEU A 204 -9.44 -6.47 -14.90
CA LEU A 204 -8.79 -5.26 -14.42
C LEU A 204 -7.30 -5.18 -14.75
N ILE A 205 -6.64 -6.18 -15.35
CA ILE A 205 -5.20 -6.13 -15.67
C ILE A 205 -4.97 -6.19 -17.20
N HIS A 206 -5.42 -5.16 -17.93
CA HIS A 206 -4.94 -4.90 -19.29
C HIS A 206 -3.93 -3.74 -19.29
N PRO A 207 -2.88 -3.80 -20.14
CA PRO A 207 -1.59 -3.20 -19.86
C PRO A 207 -1.55 -1.68 -20.12
N ILE A 208 -1.07 -0.91 -19.16
CA ILE A 208 -0.49 0.41 -19.41
C ILE A 208 1.03 0.19 -19.59
N GLY A 209 1.56 0.76 -20.67
CA GLY A 209 2.89 0.50 -21.21
C GLY A 209 4.03 0.82 -20.25
N ALA A 210 5.10 0.03 -20.36
CA ALA A 210 6.38 0.31 -19.73
C ALA A 210 6.98 1.62 -20.28
N PRO A 211 7.70 2.40 -19.44
CA PRO A 211 8.44 3.55 -19.93
C PRO A 211 9.54 3.10 -20.91
N ARG A 212 9.68 3.82 -22.02
CA ARG A 212 10.85 3.76 -22.90
C ARG A 212 12.02 4.51 -22.27
#